data_AF-A0A968KGY1-F1
#
_entry.id   AF-A0A968KGY1-F1
#
_cell.length_a   1.000
_cell.length_b   1.000
_cell.length_c   1.000
_cell.angle_alpha   90.00
_cell.angle_beta   90.00
_cell.angle_gamma   90.00
#
_symmetry.space_group_name_H-M   'P 1'
#
loop_
_entity.id
_entity.type
_entity.pdbx_description
1 polymer ?
#
loop_
_entity_poly.entity_id
_entity_poly.type
_entity_poly.pdbx_seq_one_letter_code
_entity_poly.pdbx_strand_id
1 'polypeptide(L)' 'LHLNFQLDVLHRYWKPGTRSGEFGKIGGLAVHGDRLFVADYDNARIQVLELCAPPSG' A
#
# COMPACT_ATOMS: atom_id res chain seq x y z
N LEU A 1 3.96 5.70 2.18
CA LEU A 1 3.03 6.61 2.91
C LEU A 1 1.96 7.03 1.92
N HIS A 2 0.69 7.03 2.32
CA HIS A 2 -0.39 7.64 1.54
C HIS A 2 -0.77 8.95 2.23
N LEU A 3 -0.65 10.06 1.50
CA LEU A 3 -0.90 11.41 1.99
C LEU A 3 -2.11 12.00 1.26
N ASN A 4 -2.87 12.87 1.92
CA ASN A 4 -3.81 13.76 1.23
C ASN A 4 -3.09 14.98 0.64
N PHE A 5 -3.84 15.90 0.01
CA PHE A 5 -3.26 17.11 -0.61
C PHE A 5 -2.77 18.15 0.41
N GLN A 6 -3.18 18.04 1.68
CA GLN A 6 -2.70 18.83 2.80
C GLN A 6 -1.46 18.23 3.47
N LEU A 7 -0.95 17.11 2.94
CA LEU A 7 0.19 16.35 3.48
C LEU A 7 -0.10 15.61 4.80
N ASP A 8 -1.38 15.43 5.16
CA ASP A 8 -1.75 14.57 6.27
C ASP A 8 -1.54 13.11 5.90
N VAL A 9 -1.02 12.32 6.84
CA VAL A 9 -0.83 10.89 6.66
C VAL A 9 -2.18 10.17 6.80
N LEU A 10 -2.69 9.64 5.69
CA LEU A 10 -3.89 8.79 5.69
C LEU A 10 -3.53 7.36 6.09
N HIS A 11 -2.49 6.79 5.46
CA HIS A 11 -2.10 5.40 5.69
C HIS A 11 -0.57 5.20 5.69
N ARG A 12 -0.13 4.25 6.52
CA ARG A 12 1.26 3.78 6.59
C ARG A 12 1.33 2.30 6.24
N TYR A 13 1.65 1.99 4.99
CA TYR A 13 1.84 0.62 4.51
C TYR A 13 3.30 0.22 4.66
N TRP A 14 3.67 -0.35 5.80
CA TRP A 14 4.95 -1.05 5.97
C TRP A 14 4.92 -1.96 7.19
N LYS A 15 5.17 -3.25 6.96
CA LYS A 15 5.45 -4.25 7.99
C LYS A 15 6.25 -5.36 7.33
N PRO A 16 7.43 -5.75 7.82
CA PRO A 16 8.19 -6.83 7.21
C PRO A 16 7.49 -8.19 7.39
N GLY A 17 7.61 -9.06 6.38
CA GLY A 17 7.11 -10.44 6.45
C GLY A 17 6.50 -10.93 5.14
N THR A 18 5.83 -12.07 5.22
CA THR A 18 5.32 -12.83 4.05
C THR A 18 3.80 -12.95 4.04
N ARG A 19 3.10 -12.51 5.09
CA ARG A 19 1.63 -12.57 5.17
C ARG A 19 0.97 -11.40 4.43
N SER A 20 -0.35 -11.46 4.26
CA SER A 20 -1.12 -10.35 3.67
C SER A 20 -0.92 -9.07 4.49
N GLY A 21 -0.56 -7.96 3.82
CA GLY A 21 -0.24 -6.69 4.47
C GLY A 21 1.16 -6.61 5.08
N GLU A 22 1.96 -7.67 4.97
CA GLU A 22 3.41 -7.66 5.21
C GLU A 22 4.16 -7.61 3.87
N PHE A 23 5.37 -7.07 3.84
CA PHE A 23 6.13 -6.84 2.61
C PHE A 23 7.59 -7.26 2.77
N GLY A 24 8.19 -7.78 1.70
CA GLY A 24 9.63 -7.90 1.55
C GLY A 24 10.19 -6.69 0.78
N LYS A 25 11.18 -6.91 -0.10
CA LYS A 25 11.65 -5.90 -1.03
C LYS A 25 10.57 -5.55 -2.06
N ILE A 26 10.15 -4.29 -2.09
CA ILE A 26 9.20 -3.79 -3.08
C ILE A 26 9.97 -3.39 -4.35
N GLY A 27 9.55 -3.90 -5.50
CA GLY A 27 10.13 -3.58 -6.81
C GLY A 27 9.42 -2.44 -7.52
N GLY A 28 8.11 -2.30 -7.34
CA GLY A 28 7.30 -1.31 -8.04
C GLY A 28 5.92 -1.09 -7.42
N LEU A 29 5.36 0.08 -7.69
CA LEU A 29 4.03 0.51 -7.24
C LEU A 29 3.24 1.06 -8.43
N ALA A 30 1.95 0.74 -8.50
CA ALA A 30 1.03 1.33 -9.46
C ALA A 30 -0.32 1.61 -8.81
N VAL A 31 -1.02 2.66 -9.27
CA VAL A 31 -2.35 3.01 -8.77
C VAL A 31 -3.34 2.95 -9.92
N HIS A 32 -4.51 2.37 -9.68
CA HIS A 32 -5.65 2.42 -10.59
C HIS A 32 -6.94 2.55 -9.79
N GLY A 33 -7.64 3.68 -9.96
CA GLY A 33 -8.79 4.01 -9.12
C GLY A 33 -8.39 4.17 -7.65
N ASP A 34 -9.12 3.46 -6.78
CA ASP A 34 -8.91 3.40 -5.32
C ASP A 34 -7.97 2.27 -4.89
N ARG A 35 -7.24 1.65 -5.81
CA ARG A 35 -6.37 0.50 -5.52
C ARG A 35 -4.90 0.79 -5.78
N LEU A 36 -4.07 0.41 -4.82
CA LEU A 36 -2.62 0.38 -4.90
C LEU A 36 -2.14 -1.05 -5.14
N PHE A 37 -1.43 -1.24 -6.25
CA PHE A 37 -0.78 -2.49 -6.63
C PHE A 37 0.69 -2.43 -6.22
N VAL A 38 1.13 -3.42 -5.45
CA VAL A 38 2.48 -3.51 -4.91
C VAL A 38 3.16 -4.77 -5.45
N ALA A 39 4.24 -4.59 -6.22
CA ALA A 39 5.11 -5.68 -6.63
C ALA A 39 6.08 -6.03 -5.49
N ASP A 40 5.72 -7.04 -4.72
CA ASP A 40 6.46 -7.54 -3.56
C ASP A 40 7.43 -8.64 -4.04
N TYR A 41 8.64 -8.20 -4.42
CA TYR A 41 9.62 -8.99 -5.17
C TYR A 41 10.10 -10.21 -4.39
N ASP A 42 10.50 -10.03 -3.12
CA ASP A 42 11.01 -11.14 -2.30
C ASP A 42 9.94 -12.22 -2.05
N ASN A 43 8.67 -11.81 -2.01
CA ASN A 43 7.54 -12.71 -1.79
C ASN A 43 6.91 -13.21 -3.11
N ALA A 44 7.50 -12.89 -4.27
CA ALA A 44 7.05 -13.29 -5.60
C ALA A 44 5.54 -13.10 -5.84
N ARG A 45 5.00 -11.94 -5.44
CA ARG A 45 3.55 -11.66 -5.54
C ARG A 45 3.23 -10.20 -5.88
N ILE A 46 1.98 -9.99 -6.30
CA ILE A 46 1.35 -8.68 -6.34
C ILE A 46 0.35 -8.61 -5.18
N GLN A 47 0.47 -7.61 -4.31
CA GLN A 47 -0.55 -7.29 -3.30
C GLN A 47 -1.37 -6.08 -3.77
N VAL A 48 -2.68 -6.12 -3.56
CA VAL A 48 -3.59 -5.02 -3.87
C VAL A 48 -4.14 -4.47 -2.56
N LEU A 49 -3.96 -3.17 -2.34
CA LEU A 49 -4.43 -2.46 -1.15
C LEU A 49 -5.48 -1.43 -1.55
N GLU A 50 -6.52 -1.32 -0.73
CA GLU A 50 -7.50 -0.25 -0.86
C GLU A 50 -6.91 1.07 -0.32
N LEU A 51 -7.02 2.13 -1.10
CA LEU A 51 -6.55 3.48 -0.79
C LEU A 51 -7.63 4.35 -0.16
N CYS A 52 -8.90 3.92 -0.15
CA CYS A 52 -10.00 4.71 0.38
C CYS A 52 -9.64 5.25 1.78
N ALA A 53 -9.85 6.55 1.97
CA ALA A 53 -9.75 7.13 3.30
C ALA A 53 -10.75 6.40 4.22
N PRO A 54 -10.43 6.17 5.51
CA PRO A 54 -11.50 5.89 6.46
C PRO A 54 -12.56 7.00 6.32
N PRO A 55 -13.87 6.70 6.44
CA PRO A 55 -14.87 7.75 6.42
C PRO A 55 -14.47 8.81 7.44
N SER A 56 -14.28 10.03 6.97
CA SER A 56 -14.11 11.20 7.81
C SER A 56 -15.40 11.40 8.60
N GLY A 57 -15.46 10.79 9.77
CA GLY A 57 -16.36 11.20 10.85
C GLY A 57 -15.83 12.44 11.53
#